data_AF-A0A2H0NEU8-F1
#
_entry.id   AF-A0A2H0NEU8-F1
#
_cell.length_a   1.000
_cell.length_b   1.000
_cell.length_c   1.000
_cell.angle_alpha   90.00
_cell.angle_beta   90.00
_cell.angle_gamma   90.00
#
_symmetry.space_group_name_H-M   'P 1'
#
loop_
_entity.id
_entity.type
_entity.pdbx_description
1 polymer ?
#
loop_
_entity_poly.entity_id
_entity_poly.type
_entity_poly.pdbx_seq_one_letter_code
_entity_poly.pdbx_strand_id
1 'polypeptide(L)'
;MQNSKLQFKIQNYFIGVLIAFLLLTFTRPVFAAELFFEAKNREFTQGEEFLVSIFLNSLEESINAAEGRVLFPENLLEMKEIRDGNSIITFWIERPKIEQLGIIGFSGIIPGGYQETKGFLLSVVFRAKASGNGAIEIRDAKVLLNDGEGTSTDVKISNFQFSIFKEAPISQTPILEIKDTDPPEYFKPEIAQSPEIFDGKYFLVFATQDKGSGIDHYELCEGSKKKCVIAESPYLLQNQKLDQQIFVKAVDKSGNERVIMLPPQKPLPWYKNYAILAILIIIGLFVAGVILRKILWQRFIKSR
;
A
#
# COMPACT_ATOMS: atom_id res chain seq x y z
N MET A 1 51.58 -24.85 58.79
CA MET A 1 50.93 -25.39 57.56
C MET A 1 49.40 -25.29 57.54
N GLN A 2 48.71 -25.11 58.67
CA GLN A 2 47.24 -25.10 58.71
C GLN A 2 46.61 -23.78 58.26
N ASN A 3 47.26 -22.63 58.57
CA ASN A 3 46.76 -21.31 58.17
C ASN A 3 46.83 -21.03 56.66
N SER A 4 47.80 -21.60 55.93
CA SER A 4 47.90 -21.38 54.47
C SER A 4 46.81 -22.11 53.69
N LYS A 5 46.42 -23.31 54.12
CA LYS A 5 45.31 -24.07 53.51
C LYS A 5 43.96 -23.40 53.73
N LEU A 6 43.77 -22.72 54.86
CA LEU A 6 42.55 -21.98 55.17
C LEU A 6 42.43 -20.70 54.33
N GLN A 7 43.52 -19.93 54.21
CA GLN A 7 43.54 -18.73 53.35
C GLN A 7 43.33 -19.08 51.87
N PHE A 8 43.89 -20.19 51.39
CA PHE A 8 43.67 -20.66 50.01
C PHE A 8 42.21 -21.05 49.76
N LYS A 9 41.52 -21.66 50.73
CA LYS A 9 40.08 -21.96 50.64
C LYS A 9 39.24 -20.68 50.59
N ILE A 10 39.52 -19.71 51.45
CA ILE A 10 38.78 -18.43 51.51
C ILE A 10 38.93 -17.65 50.18
N GLN A 11 40.14 -17.63 49.62
CA GLN A 11 40.42 -17.00 48.33
C GLN A 11 39.62 -17.64 47.18
N ASN A 12 39.48 -18.96 47.16
CA ASN A 12 38.68 -19.66 46.14
C ASN A 12 37.17 -19.41 46.28
N TYR A 13 36.63 -19.31 47.50
CA TYR A 13 35.23 -18.91 47.71
C TYR A 13 34.99 -17.46 47.30
N PHE A 14 35.94 -16.55 47.59
CA PHE A 14 35.84 -15.15 47.21
C PHE A 14 35.86 -14.98 45.67
N ILE A 15 36.74 -15.70 44.98
CA ILE A 15 36.78 -15.74 43.51
C ILE A 15 35.47 -16.31 42.94
N GLY A 16 34.92 -17.37 43.54
CA GLY A 16 33.64 -17.95 43.13
C GLY A 16 32.46 -16.97 43.27
N VAL A 17 32.39 -16.23 44.38
CA VAL A 17 31.37 -15.19 44.60
C VAL A 17 31.56 -14.02 43.63
N LEU A 18 32.80 -13.61 43.36
CA LEU A 18 33.10 -12.54 42.41
C LEU A 18 32.68 -12.93 40.97
N ILE A 19 32.93 -14.17 40.54
CA ILE A 19 32.51 -14.68 39.24
C ILE A 19 30.98 -14.79 39.16
N ALA A 20 30.31 -15.27 40.22
CA ALA A 20 28.86 -15.31 40.27
C ALA A 20 28.24 -13.90 40.22
N PHE A 21 28.84 -12.92 40.88
CA PHE A 21 28.42 -11.52 40.81
C PHE A 21 28.65 -10.91 39.42
N LEU A 22 29.78 -11.22 38.77
CA LEU A 22 30.08 -10.77 37.41
C LEU A 22 29.09 -11.36 36.37
N LEU A 23 28.66 -12.61 36.57
CA LEU A 23 27.63 -13.26 35.75
C LEU A 23 26.22 -12.69 35.99
N LEU A 24 25.94 -12.16 37.18
CA LEU A 24 24.66 -11.51 37.51
C LEU A 24 24.57 -10.06 36.99
N THR A 25 25.69 -9.42 36.65
CA THR A 25 25.71 -8.06 36.08
C THR A 25 25.55 -8.00 34.55
N PHE A 26 25.41 -9.13 33.86
CA PHE A 26 25.07 -9.15 32.43
C PHE A 26 23.56 -8.90 32.21
N THR A 27 23.10 -7.69 32.53
CA THR A 27 21.83 -7.19 32.01
C THR A 27 22.02 -6.89 30.53
N ARG A 28 21.41 -7.69 29.65
CA ARG A 28 21.32 -7.30 28.24
C ARG A 28 20.46 -6.04 28.17
N PRO A 29 20.87 -4.98 27.45
CA PRO A 29 19.94 -3.92 27.12
C PRO A 29 18.72 -4.55 26.45
N VAL A 30 17.54 -4.33 27.02
CA VAL A 30 16.29 -4.63 26.34
C VAL A 30 16.12 -3.49 25.34
N PHE A 31 16.47 -3.75 24.09
CA PHE A 31 16.12 -2.88 22.99
C PHE A 31 14.64 -3.15 22.69
N ALA A 32 13.81 -2.12 22.81
CA ALA A 32 12.39 -2.21 22.55
C ALA A 32 12.08 -1.27 21.39
N ALA A 33 11.47 -1.79 20.32
CA ALA A 33 10.97 -0.93 19.26
C ALA A 33 10.02 0.12 19.85
N GLU A 34 9.96 1.32 19.26
CA GLU A 34 9.07 2.37 19.73
C GLU A 34 8.07 2.75 18.63
N LEU A 35 6.78 2.68 18.95
CA LEU A 35 5.73 3.32 18.16
C LEU A 35 5.36 4.65 18.78
N PHE A 36 5.36 5.70 17.97
CA PHE A 36 5.12 7.05 18.44
C PHE A 36 4.35 7.88 17.42
N PHE A 37 3.68 8.92 17.93
CA PHE A 37 2.94 9.85 17.12
C PHE A 37 3.71 11.16 16.93
N GLU A 38 3.49 11.81 15.79
CA GLU A 38 3.97 13.15 15.49
C GLU A 38 2.85 13.98 14.87
N ALA A 39 2.67 15.20 15.35
CA ALA A 39 1.75 16.19 14.79
C ALA A 39 2.39 17.57 14.88
N LYS A 40 2.02 18.46 13.96
CA LYS A 40 2.59 19.83 13.89
C LYS A 40 2.33 20.63 15.18
N ASN A 41 1.14 20.47 15.75
CA ASN A 41 0.67 21.15 16.95
C ASN A 41 0.04 20.12 17.92
N ARG A 42 -0.19 20.54 19.17
CA ARG A 42 -0.94 19.77 20.19
C ARG A 42 -2.21 20.48 20.67
N GLU A 43 -2.42 21.70 20.19
CA GLU A 43 -3.54 22.55 20.52
C GLU A 43 -4.28 22.87 19.23
N PHE A 44 -5.59 22.63 19.22
CA PHE A 44 -6.44 22.75 18.04
C PHE A 44 -7.71 23.53 18.39
N THR A 45 -8.36 24.08 17.38
CA THR A 45 -9.66 24.74 17.53
C THR A 45 -10.79 23.81 17.07
N GLN A 46 -11.96 23.89 17.70
CA GLN A 46 -13.13 23.17 17.23
C GLN A 46 -13.41 23.48 15.76
N GLY A 47 -13.60 22.43 14.95
CA GLY A 47 -13.81 22.49 13.50
C GLY A 47 -12.53 22.39 12.66
N GLU A 48 -11.35 22.57 13.25
CA GLU A 48 -10.04 22.45 12.59
C GLU A 48 -9.76 21.01 12.17
N GLU A 49 -9.14 20.85 11.01
CA GLU A 49 -8.57 19.58 10.54
C GLU A 49 -7.07 19.57 10.76
N PHE A 50 -6.55 18.47 11.30
CA PHE A 50 -5.14 18.29 11.59
C PHE A 50 -4.69 16.86 11.30
N LEU A 51 -3.41 16.72 10.95
CA LEU A 51 -2.79 15.46 10.59
C LEU A 51 -1.94 14.93 11.75
N VAL A 52 -2.14 13.67 12.10
CA VAL A 52 -1.33 12.95 13.10
C VAL A 52 -0.68 11.76 12.41
N SER A 53 0.65 11.73 12.38
CA SER A 53 1.44 10.66 11.80
C SER A 53 1.88 9.66 12.86
N ILE A 54 1.97 8.40 12.49
CA ILE A 54 2.47 7.30 13.31
C ILE A 54 3.78 6.81 12.70
N PHE A 55 4.78 6.66 13.55
CA PHE A 55 6.12 6.23 13.18
C PHE A 55 6.55 5.03 14.03
N LEU A 56 7.47 4.25 13.46
CA LEU A 56 8.18 3.16 14.09
C LEU A 56 9.67 3.52 14.16
N ASN A 57 10.22 3.50 15.37
CA ASN A 57 11.65 3.52 15.62
C ASN A 57 12.07 2.09 15.92
N SER A 58 12.86 1.49 15.03
CA SER A 58 13.34 0.12 15.23
C SER A 58 14.55 0.05 16.17
N LEU A 59 15.04 1.21 16.64
CA LEU A 59 16.30 1.38 17.35
C LEU A 59 17.45 0.75 16.53
N GLU A 60 18.25 -0.10 17.17
CA GLU A 60 19.31 -0.89 16.52
C GLU A 60 18.83 -2.26 16.05
N GLU A 61 17.55 -2.60 16.21
CA GLU A 61 17.01 -3.89 15.77
C GLU A 61 16.49 -3.81 14.33
N SER A 62 16.71 -4.86 13.55
CA SER A 62 16.07 -5.02 12.24
C SER A 62 14.70 -5.66 12.43
N ILE A 63 13.64 -4.99 12.00
CA ILE A 63 12.25 -5.44 12.15
C ILE A 63 11.60 -5.67 10.80
N ASN A 64 10.69 -6.64 10.68
CA ASN A 64 10.08 -7.02 9.39
C ASN A 64 8.55 -7.08 9.41
N ALA A 65 7.89 -6.82 10.53
CA ALA A 65 6.45 -6.73 10.60
C ALA A 65 6.01 -5.83 11.75
N ALA A 66 4.89 -5.15 11.56
CA ALA A 66 4.25 -4.34 12.58
C ALA A 66 2.72 -4.44 12.47
N GLU A 67 2.06 -4.51 13.62
CA GLU A 67 0.61 -4.44 13.77
C GLU A 67 0.23 -3.62 14.99
N GLY A 68 -0.98 -3.08 15.00
CA GLY A 68 -1.52 -2.38 16.15
C GLY A 68 -2.90 -1.78 15.89
N ARG A 69 -3.51 -1.30 16.98
CA ARG A 69 -4.78 -0.58 16.98
C ARG A 69 -4.58 0.85 17.47
N VAL A 70 -4.99 1.82 16.67
CA VAL A 70 -4.98 3.24 17.04
C VAL A 70 -6.35 3.61 17.59
N LEU A 71 -6.39 4.02 18.85
CA LEU A 71 -7.60 4.43 19.56
C LEU A 71 -7.67 5.95 19.63
N PHE A 72 -8.83 6.52 19.34
CA PHE A 72 -9.07 7.96 19.44
C PHE A 72 -10.48 8.26 20.00
N PRO A 73 -10.64 9.39 20.73
CA PRO A 73 -11.91 9.75 21.36
C PRO A 73 -12.90 10.29 20.34
N GLU A 74 -13.86 9.47 19.91
CA GLU A 74 -14.91 9.81 18.92
C GLU A 74 -15.83 10.98 19.33
N ASN A 75 -15.92 11.26 20.63
CA ASN A 75 -16.65 12.40 21.17
C ASN A 75 -15.92 13.72 20.89
N LEU A 76 -14.59 13.68 20.75
CA LEU A 76 -13.74 14.84 20.48
C LEU A 76 -13.26 14.92 19.03
N LEU A 77 -13.10 13.79 18.34
CA LEU A 77 -12.50 13.72 17.00
C LEU A 77 -13.39 12.97 16.00
N GLU A 78 -13.40 13.46 14.76
CA GLU A 78 -13.90 12.76 13.58
C GLU A 78 -12.71 12.35 12.71
N MET A 79 -12.58 11.07 12.37
CA MET A 79 -11.59 10.63 11.38
C MET A 79 -12.09 10.98 9.98
N LYS A 80 -11.31 11.76 9.22
CA LYS A 80 -11.64 12.17 7.85
C LYS A 80 -10.97 11.28 6.82
N GLU A 81 -9.69 10.98 7.02
CA GLU A 81 -8.87 10.26 6.04
C GLU A 81 -7.75 9.49 6.74
N ILE A 82 -7.33 8.35 6.18
CA ILE A 82 -6.12 7.64 6.57
C ILE A 82 -5.18 7.61 5.37
N ARG A 83 -3.93 8.03 5.57
CA ARG A 83 -2.88 8.05 4.54
C ARG A 83 -1.78 7.08 4.89
N ASP A 84 -1.51 6.16 3.98
CA ASP A 84 -0.47 5.14 4.08
C ASP A 84 0.60 5.29 2.99
N GLY A 85 0.60 6.41 2.24
CA GLY A 85 1.61 6.72 1.25
C GLY A 85 3.01 6.90 1.85
N ASN A 86 4.05 6.38 1.17
CA ASN A 86 5.42 6.29 1.69
C ASN A 86 5.58 5.46 2.98
N SER A 87 4.63 4.57 3.31
CA SER A 87 4.81 3.66 4.44
C SER A 87 6.05 2.78 4.26
N ILE A 88 6.74 2.50 5.36
CA ILE A 88 7.76 1.44 5.40
C ILE A 88 7.13 0.04 5.24
N ILE A 89 5.83 -0.10 5.52
CA ILE A 89 5.09 -1.32 5.28
C ILE A 89 4.83 -1.43 3.77
N THR A 90 5.54 -2.36 3.14
CA THR A 90 5.44 -2.62 1.70
C THR A 90 4.20 -3.44 1.36
N PHE A 91 3.86 -4.41 2.21
CA PHE A 91 2.70 -5.29 2.00
C PHE A 91 1.81 -5.32 3.22
N TRP A 92 0.60 -4.80 3.06
CA TRP A 92 -0.44 -4.83 4.08
C TRP A 92 -1.08 -6.21 4.15
N ILE A 93 -1.12 -6.79 5.35
CA ILE A 93 -2.00 -7.94 5.65
C ILE A 93 -3.39 -7.40 5.96
N GLU A 94 -3.44 -6.37 6.82
CA GLU A 94 -4.63 -5.56 7.07
C GLU A 94 -4.29 -4.10 6.83
N ARG A 95 -4.80 -3.58 5.72
CA ARG A 95 -4.60 -2.18 5.36
C ARG A 95 -5.33 -1.26 6.36
N PRO A 96 -4.73 -0.11 6.75
CA PRO A 96 -5.31 0.76 7.76
C PRO A 96 -6.76 1.16 7.45
N LYS A 97 -7.68 0.80 8.35
CA LYS A 97 -9.11 1.08 8.22
C LYS A 97 -9.78 1.16 9.60
N ILE A 98 -10.97 1.76 9.66
CA ILE A 98 -11.81 1.71 10.85
C ILE A 98 -12.28 0.26 11.06
N GLU A 99 -11.87 -0.34 12.18
CA GLU A 99 -12.41 -1.63 12.63
C GLU A 99 -13.72 -1.42 13.38
N GLN A 100 -13.74 -0.42 14.26
CA GLN A 100 -14.86 -0.04 15.12
C GLN A 100 -14.81 1.48 15.34
N LEU A 101 -15.92 2.08 15.76
CA LEU A 101 -15.94 3.52 16.03
C LEU A 101 -14.85 3.88 17.06
N GLY A 102 -13.99 4.83 16.71
CA GLY A 102 -12.83 5.21 17.53
C GLY A 102 -11.60 4.30 17.42
N ILE A 103 -11.60 3.25 16.58
CA ILE A 103 -10.50 2.28 16.46
C ILE A 103 -10.09 2.07 15.00
N ILE A 104 -8.80 2.30 14.71
CA ILE A 104 -8.17 2.01 13.41
C ILE A 104 -7.22 0.83 13.59
N GLY A 105 -7.44 -0.26 12.88
CA GLY A 105 -6.55 -1.42 12.86
C GLY A 105 -5.60 -1.36 11.67
N PHE A 106 -4.37 -1.86 11.85
CA PHE A 106 -3.42 -2.07 10.77
C PHE A 106 -2.48 -3.25 11.06
N SER A 107 -2.06 -3.96 10.02
CA SER A 107 -0.99 -4.96 10.07
C SER A 107 -0.30 -5.13 8.72
N GLY A 108 1.02 -5.33 8.73
CA GLY A 108 1.74 -5.60 7.50
C GLY A 108 3.20 -5.97 7.70
N ILE A 109 3.85 -6.27 6.58
CA ILE A 109 5.22 -6.78 6.51
C ILE A 109 6.14 -5.83 5.75
N ILE A 110 7.42 -5.88 6.11
CA ILE A 110 8.52 -5.08 5.60
C ILE A 110 9.64 -6.03 5.15
N PRO A 111 9.56 -6.56 3.92
CA PRO A 111 10.55 -7.50 3.40
C PRO A 111 11.96 -6.89 3.38
N GLY A 112 12.96 -7.69 3.73
CA GLY A 112 14.37 -7.24 3.82
C GLY A 112 14.72 -6.57 5.15
N GLY A 113 13.73 -6.28 5.98
CA GLY A 113 13.89 -5.65 7.29
C GLY A 113 14.04 -4.13 7.22
N TYR A 114 13.75 -3.50 8.36
CA TYR A 114 13.87 -2.07 8.57
C TYR A 114 14.69 -1.81 9.83
N GLN A 115 15.72 -0.97 9.72
CA GLN A 115 16.65 -0.69 10.81
C GLN A 115 17.01 0.81 10.85
N GLU A 116 16.05 1.63 11.23
CA GLU A 116 16.19 3.09 11.26
C GLU A 116 15.34 3.69 12.40
N THR A 117 15.66 4.92 12.77
CA THR A 117 15.05 5.58 13.93
C THR A 117 13.67 6.19 13.67
N LYS A 118 13.27 6.33 12.41
CA LYS A 118 12.02 7.00 12.04
C LYS A 118 11.42 6.45 10.74
N GLY A 119 10.65 5.38 10.87
CA GLY A 119 9.90 4.78 9.77
C GLY A 119 8.45 5.18 9.78
N PHE A 120 7.99 5.83 8.71
CA PHE A 120 6.59 6.22 8.58
C PHE A 120 5.70 4.98 8.42
N LEU A 121 4.65 4.85 9.22
CA LEU A 121 3.67 3.77 9.08
C LEU A 121 2.43 4.24 8.34
N LEU A 122 1.75 5.24 8.90
CA LEU A 122 0.54 5.85 8.35
C LEU A 122 0.30 7.19 9.05
N SER A 123 -0.60 8.00 8.50
CA SER A 123 -1.12 9.20 9.16
C SER A 123 -2.63 9.24 9.06
N VAL A 124 -3.24 9.96 9.98
CA VAL A 124 -4.69 10.10 10.07
C VAL A 124 -5.03 11.59 10.11
N VAL A 125 -5.94 12.01 9.23
CA VAL A 125 -6.52 13.35 9.24
C VAL A 125 -7.73 13.32 10.15
N PHE A 126 -7.68 14.10 11.23
CA PHE A 126 -8.78 14.26 12.17
C PHE A 126 -9.39 15.65 12.04
N ARG A 127 -10.71 15.73 12.27
CA ARG A 127 -11.43 16.98 12.50
C ARG A 127 -11.84 17.09 13.96
N ALA A 128 -11.55 18.22 14.59
CA ALA A 128 -11.93 18.51 15.96
C ALA A 128 -13.45 18.75 16.09
N LYS A 129 -14.18 17.84 16.75
CA LYS A 129 -15.64 17.90 16.92
C LYS A 129 -16.08 18.74 18.11
N ALA A 130 -15.37 18.65 19.23
CA ALA A 130 -15.75 19.26 20.50
C ALA A 130 -14.52 19.69 21.31
N SER A 131 -14.66 20.73 22.13
CA SER A 131 -13.61 21.21 23.02
C SER A 131 -13.36 20.22 24.17
N GLY A 132 -12.11 20.06 24.57
CA GLY A 132 -11.68 19.16 25.64
C GLY A 132 -10.26 18.67 25.44
N ASN A 133 -9.75 17.94 26.43
CA ASN A 133 -8.45 17.28 26.35
C ASN A 133 -8.66 15.80 26.00
N GLY A 134 -7.78 15.24 25.18
CA GLY A 134 -7.85 13.86 24.76
C GLY A 134 -6.49 13.27 24.43
N ALA A 135 -6.48 11.96 24.24
CA ALA A 135 -5.30 11.21 23.84
C ALA A 135 -5.61 10.35 22.60
N ILE A 136 -4.64 10.21 21.71
CA ILE A 136 -4.61 9.16 20.69
C ILE A 136 -3.58 8.14 21.15
N GLU A 137 -3.98 6.88 21.16
CA GLU A 137 -3.21 5.81 21.79
C GLU A 137 -3.03 4.61 20.86
N ILE A 138 -1.95 3.85 21.06
CA ILE A 138 -1.78 2.55 20.39
C ILE A 138 -2.00 1.44 21.41
N ARG A 139 -2.75 0.42 21.00
CA ARG A 139 -3.00 -0.82 21.74
C ARG A 139 -2.70 -2.03 20.88
N ASP A 140 -2.50 -3.16 21.54
CA ASP A 140 -2.24 -4.47 20.91
C ASP A 140 -1.11 -4.40 19.87
N ALA A 141 -0.10 -3.57 20.14
CA ALA A 141 1.01 -3.39 19.25
C ALA A 141 1.93 -4.61 19.31
N LYS A 142 2.33 -5.08 18.13
CA LYS A 142 3.33 -6.14 17.99
C LYS A 142 4.26 -5.81 16.85
N VAL A 143 5.56 -5.96 17.11
CA VAL A 143 6.63 -5.76 16.14
C VAL A 143 7.49 -7.01 16.11
N LEU A 144 7.77 -7.52 14.92
CA LEU A 144 8.57 -8.74 14.72
C LEU A 144 9.98 -8.41 14.23
N LEU A 145 10.96 -9.15 14.75
CA LEU A 145 12.34 -9.11 14.30
C LEU A 145 12.48 -9.71 12.90
N ASN A 146 13.43 -9.17 12.15
CA ASN A 146 13.82 -9.70 10.84
C ASN A 146 14.78 -10.89 10.97
N ASP A 147 14.36 -11.95 11.66
CA ASP A 147 15.17 -13.14 11.95
C ASP A 147 14.69 -14.42 11.22
N GLY A 148 13.53 -14.36 10.57
CA GLY A 148 12.91 -15.51 9.88
C GLY A 148 12.16 -16.48 10.80
N GLU A 149 12.22 -16.29 12.11
CA GLU A 149 11.59 -17.16 13.12
C GLU A 149 10.28 -16.56 13.68
N GLY A 150 10.00 -15.30 13.37
CA GLY A 150 8.80 -14.61 13.83
C GLY A 150 8.87 -14.16 15.30
N THR A 151 10.08 -13.91 15.80
CA THR A 151 10.31 -13.45 17.16
C THR A 151 9.73 -12.04 17.37
N SER A 152 8.95 -11.86 18.44
CA SER A 152 8.46 -10.54 18.84
C SER A 152 9.50 -9.79 19.66
N THR A 153 9.67 -8.50 19.41
CA THR A 153 10.40 -7.58 20.30
C THR A 153 9.42 -6.86 21.23
N ASP A 154 9.93 -6.32 22.35
CA ASP A 154 9.16 -5.45 23.22
C ASP A 154 8.85 -4.13 22.50
N VAL A 155 7.65 -3.58 22.71
CA VAL A 155 7.22 -2.35 22.04
C VAL A 155 6.88 -1.28 23.07
N LYS A 156 7.65 -0.18 23.04
CA LYS A 156 7.34 1.04 23.77
C LYS A 156 6.33 1.87 22.97
N ILE A 157 5.30 2.38 23.64
CA ILE A 157 4.29 3.23 23.01
C ILE A 157 4.40 4.66 23.58
N SER A 158 4.54 5.63 22.69
CA SER A 158 4.52 7.06 23.01
C SER A 158 3.24 7.71 22.50
N ASN A 159 2.20 7.71 23.36
CA ASN A 159 0.86 8.24 23.07
C ASN A 159 0.85 9.75 22.78
N PHE A 160 -0.11 10.20 21.97
CA PHE A 160 -0.29 11.60 21.62
C PHE A 160 -1.35 12.26 22.51
N GLN A 161 -1.00 13.31 23.22
CA GLN A 161 -1.92 14.12 24.03
C GLN A 161 -2.21 15.45 23.32
N PHE A 162 -3.47 15.87 23.31
CA PHE A 162 -3.91 17.10 22.65
C PHE A 162 -5.02 17.82 23.44
N SER A 163 -5.21 19.10 23.10
CA SER A 163 -6.25 19.97 23.66
C SER A 163 -7.03 20.66 22.53
N ILE A 164 -8.36 20.65 22.61
CA ILE A 164 -9.24 21.35 21.68
C ILE A 164 -9.92 22.51 22.40
N PHE A 165 -9.76 23.72 21.86
CA PHE A 165 -10.40 24.93 22.35
C PHE A 165 -11.63 25.30 21.51
N LYS A 166 -12.62 25.91 22.14
CA LYS A 166 -13.87 26.32 21.46
C LYS A 166 -13.66 27.52 20.51
N GLU A 167 -12.75 28.40 20.88
CA GLU A 167 -12.34 29.56 20.10
C GLU A 167 -10.84 29.50 19.89
N ALA A 168 -10.37 29.92 18.72
CA ALA A 168 -8.95 29.92 18.43
C ALA A 168 -8.23 30.82 19.45
N PRO A 169 -7.17 30.36 20.13
CA PRO A 169 -6.24 31.31 20.73
C PRO A 169 -5.80 32.25 19.62
N ILE A 170 -5.74 33.57 19.88
CA ILE A 170 -5.47 34.61 18.88
C ILE A 170 -4.10 34.35 18.25
N SER A 171 -4.08 33.54 17.20
CA SER A 171 -2.92 33.19 16.41
C SER A 171 -3.44 32.74 15.05
N GLN A 172 -3.09 33.52 14.02
CA GLN A 172 -3.44 33.26 12.64
C GLN A 172 -2.68 32.01 12.17
N THR A 173 -3.23 30.83 12.46
CA THR A 173 -2.69 29.59 11.91
C THR A 173 -3.31 29.42 10.51
N PRO A 174 -2.51 29.29 9.44
CA PRO A 174 -3.05 28.96 8.13
C PRO A 174 -3.81 27.64 8.23
N ILE A 175 -5.04 27.60 7.72
CA ILE A 175 -5.74 26.35 7.43
C ILE A 175 -4.80 25.54 6.54
N LEU A 176 -4.30 24.41 7.03
CA LEU A 176 -3.48 23.52 6.20
C LEU A 176 -4.40 23.00 5.08
N GLU A 177 -4.09 23.33 3.83
CA GLU A 177 -4.62 22.56 2.70
C GLU A 177 -3.89 21.22 2.69
N ILE A 178 -4.50 20.22 3.33
CA ILE A 178 -3.94 18.87 3.41
C ILE A 178 -4.25 18.09 2.12
N LYS A 179 -4.88 18.69 1.10
CA LYS A 179 -5.37 17.99 -0.08
C LYS A 179 -4.23 17.49 -0.98
N ASP A 180 -4.25 16.21 -1.28
CA ASP A 180 -3.35 15.58 -2.24
C ASP A 180 -3.89 15.73 -3.67
N THR A 181 -3.03 16.17 -4.57
CA THR A 181 -3.33 16.42 -6.00
C THR A 181 -2.42 15.64 -6.94
N ASP A 182 -1.46 14.91 -6.40
CA ASP A 182 -0.47 14.18 -7.19
C ASP A 182 -1.04 12.80 -7.56
N PRO A 183 -0.95 12.36 -8.83
CA PRO A 183 -1.47 11.04 -9.17
C PRO A 183 -0.51 9.91 -8.77
N PRO A 184 -1.02 8.69 -8.51
CA PRO A 184 -0.24 7.51 -8.10
C PRO A 184 0.96 7.24 -8.99
N GLU A 185 2.16 6.93 -8.48
CA GLU A 185 3.42 6.75 -9.22
C GLU A 185 3.32 5.90 -10.49
N TYR A 186 4.23 6.15 -11.44
CA TYR A 186 4.26 5.35 -12.67
C TYR A 186 4.65 3.90 -12.36
N PHE A 187 3.94 2.95 -12.96
CA PHE A 187 4.17 1.53 -12.76
C PHE A 187 4.08 0.77 -14.08
N LYS A 188 4.59 -0.46 -14.06
CA LYS A 188 4.61 -1.35 -15.22
C LYS A 188 3.89 -2.66 -14.86
N PRO A 189 2.61 -2.80 -15.25
CA PRO A 189 1.92 -4.08 -15.17
C PRO A 189 2.62 -5.14 -16.04
N GLU A 190 2.68 -6.37 -15.56
CA GLU A 190 3.34 -7.47 -16.26
C GLU A 190 2.39 -8.67 -16.41
N ILE A 191 2.31 -9.20 -17.63
CA ILE A 191 1.54 -10.41 -17.92
C ILE A 191 2.44 -11.61 -17.67
N ALA A 192 2.00 -12.51 -16.81
CA ALA A 192 2.70 -13.72 -16.44
C ALA A 192 1.81 -14.96 -16.66
N GLN A 193 2.45 -16.13 -16.66
CA GLN A 193 1.81 -17.43 -16.78
C GLN A 193 2.63 -18.41 -15.94
N SER A 194 1.97 -19.13 -15.03
CA SER A 194 2.61 -20.16 -14.22
C SER A 194 1.65 -21.32 -14.00
N PRO A 195 2.07 -22.59 -14.14
CA PRO A 195 1.23 -23.75 -13.81
C PRO A 195 0.68 -23.72 -12.37
N GLU A 196 1.39 -23.03 -11.45
CA GLU A 196 1.07 -22.93 -10.03
C GLU A 196 0.01 -21.86 -9.73
N ILE A 197 -0.21 -20.91 -10.65
CA ILE A 197 -1.10 -19.76 -10.46
C ILE A 197 -2.18 -19.79 -11.54
N PHE A 198 -3.45 -19.87 -11.11
CA PHE A 198 -4.62 -19.96 -11.99
C PHE A 198 -4.54 -21.09 -13.05
N ASP A 199 -3.99 -22.25 -12.67
CA ASP A 199 -3.87 -23.45 -13.52
C ASP A 199 -3.15 -23.20 -14.86
N GLY A 200 -2.10 -22.37 -14.85
CA GLY A 200 -1.34 -22.08 -16.08
C GLY A 200 -2.02 -21.09 -17.02
N LYS A 201 -3.07 -20.38 -16.60
CA LYS A 201 -3.68 -19.30 -17.39
C LYS A 201 -2.85 -18.01 -17.28
N TYR A 202 -3.00 -17.12 -18.26
CA TYR A 202 -2.40 -15.79 -18.21
C TYR A 202 -3.05 -14.94 -17.14
N PHE A 203 -2.23 -14.30 -16.32
CA PHE A 203 -2.65 -13.35 -15.30
C PHE A 203 -1.79 -12.09 -15.36
N LEU A 204 -2.30 -11.01 -14.77
CA LEU A 204 -1.65 -9.72 -14.72
C LEU A 204 -1.20 -9.41 -13.30
N VAL A 205 0.06 -9.01 -13.16
CA VAL A 205 0.65 -8.53 -11.90
C VAL A 205 0.87 -7.03 -12.03
N PHE A 206 0.46 -6.28 -11.01
CA PHE A 206 0.65 -4.85 -10.96
C PHE A 206 0.68 -4.36 -9.52
N ALA A 207 1.48 -3.32 -9.29
CA ALA A 207 1.51 -2.57 -8.05
C ALA A 207 2.05 -1.19 -8.36
N THR A 208 1.54 -0.18 -7.67
CA THR A 208 2.11 1.16 -7.63
C THR A 208 2.01 1.73 -6.22
N GLN A 209 2.63 2.87 -6.00
CA GLN A 209 2.57 3.62 -4.76
C GLN A 209 2.02 5.01 -5.04
N ASP A 210 1.32 5.57 -4.07
CA ASP A 210 1.05 7.00 -4.04
C ASP A 210 1.73 7.59 -2.80
N LYS A 211 2.35 8.76 -2.95
CA LYS A 211 3.16 9.38 -1.89
C LYS A 211 2.34 10.26 -0.96
N GLY A 212 1.14 10.67 -1.37
CA GLY A 212 0.25 11.51 -0.60
C GLY A 212 -0.73 10.68 0.20
N SER A 213 -1.91 10.48 -0.37
CA SER A 213 -3.05 9.82 0.27
C SER A 213 -2.97 8.29 0.24
N GLY A 214 -2.11 7.72 -0.61
CA GLY A 214 -1.96 6.29 -0.81
C GLY A 214 -3.01 5.74 -1.78
N ILE A 215 -2.83 4.49 -2.21
CA ILE A 215 -3.74 3.86 -3.19
C ILE A 215 -5.11 3.59 -2.54
N ASP A 216 -6.20 3.84 -3.25
CA ASP A 216 -7.54 3.40 -2.88
C ASP A 216 -7.83 2.03 -3.49
N HIS A 217 -7.86 1.96 -4.83
CA HIS A 217 -8.12 0.72 -5.57
C HIS A 217 -7.51 0.73 -6.98
N TYR A 218 -7.58 -0.42 -7.65
CA TYR A 218 -7.25 -0.56 -9.06
C TYR A 218 -8.48 -0.93 -9.88
N GLU A 219 -8.61 -0.35 -11.08
CA GLU A 219 -9.59 -0.74 -12.09
C GLU A 219 -8.88 -1.37 -13.30
N LEU A 220 -9.39 -2.49 -13.79
CA LEU A 220 -8.85 -3.18 -14.94
C LEU A 220 -9.90 -3.31 -16.05
N CYS A 221 -9.53 -2.92 -17.27
CA CYS A 221 -10.41 -3.00 -18.45
C CYS A 221 -9.72 -3.76 -19.59
N GLU A 222 -10.33 -4.86 -20.05
CA GLU A 222 -9.86 -5.64 -21.20
C GLU A 222 -10.56 -5.18 -22.49
N GLY A 223 -9.78 -4.74 -23.48
CA GLY A 223 -10.22 -4.27 -24.80
C GLY A 223 -10.81 -2.85 -24.82
N SER A 224 -11.75 -2.53 -23.93
CA SER A 224 -12.45 -1.24 -23.90
C SER A 224 -12.46 -0.60 -22.51
N LYS A 225 -12.18 0.71 -22.45
CA LYS A 225 -12.29 1.53 -21.23
C LYS A 225 -13.71 1.63 -20.63
N LYS A 226 -14.73 1.07 -21.28
CA LYS A 226 -16.11 1.08 -20.79
C LYS A 226 -16.47 -0.12 -19.90
N LYS A 227 -15.66 -1.18 -19.94
CA LYS A 227 -15.90 -2.43 -19.20
C LYS A 227 -14.74 -2.66 -18.25
N CYS A 228 -14.74 -1.92 -17.15
CA CYS A 228 -13.71 -2.00 -16.13
C CYS A 228 -14.27 -2.71 -14.89
N VAL A 229 -13.42 -3.43 -14.18
CA VAL A 229 -13.74 -4.07 -12.90
C VAL A 229 -12.71 -3.65 -11.86
N ILE A 230 -13.14 -3.54 -10.59
CA ILE A 230 -12.19 -3.43 -9.49
C ILE A 230 -11.41 -4.75 -9.41
N ALA A 231 -10.09 -4.65 -9.36
CA ALA A 231 -9.19 -5.79 -9.44
C ALA A 231 -8.08 -5.72 -8.39
N GLU A 232 -7.68 -6.88 -7.91
CA GLU A 232 -6.50 -7.06 -7.07
C GLU A 232 -5.43 -7.83 -7.86
N SER A 233 -4.17 -7.63 -7.49
CA SER A 233 -3.04 -8.34 -8.09
C SER A 233 -2.67 -9.56 -7.23
N PRO A 234 -2.42 -10.74 -7.82
CA PRO A 234 -2.48 -11.05 -9.25
C PRO A 234 -3.93 -11.21 -9.77
N TYR A 235 -4.19 -10.69 -10.98
CA TYR A 235 -5.51 -10.74 -11.62
C TYR A 235 -5.58 -11.75 -12.76
N LEU A 236 -6.52 -12.70 -12.73
CA LEU A 236 -6.77 -13.64 -13.83
C LEU A 236 -7.40 -12.92 -15.04
N LEU A 237 -6.68 -12.85 -16.16
CA LEU A 237 -7.18 -12.24 -17.39
C LEU A 237 -8.35 -13.04 -17.96
N GLN A 238 -9.42 -12.36 -18.37
CA GLN A 238 -10.56 -12.99 -19.03
C GLN A 238 -10.23 -13.31 -20.49
N ASN A 239 -9.51 -12.42 -21.17
CA ASN A 239 -9.05 -12.63 -22.54
C ASN A 239 -7.70 -13.35 -22.60
N GLN A 240 -7.76 -14.68 -22.51
CA GLN A 240 -6.59 -15.56 -22.63
C GLN A 240 -5.92 -15.56 -24.03
N LYS A 241 -6.52 -14.92 -25.05
CA LYS A 241 -5.91 -14.79 -26.37
C LYS A 241 -4.86 -13.68 -26.43
N LEU A 242 -4.92 -12.71 -25.51
CA LEU A 242 -4.03 -11.54 -25.46
C LEU A 242 -4.03 -10.70 -26.74
N ASP A 243 -5.15 -10.73 -27.48
CA ASP A 243 -5.35 -10.02 -28.75
C ASP A 243 -5.98 -8.64 -28.59
N GLN A 244 -6.24 -8.24 -27.35
CA GLN A 244 -6.78 -6.95 -26.98
C GLN A 244 -5.83 -6.18 -26.07
N GLN A 245 -5.92 -4.86 -26.11
CA GLN A 245 -5.24 -3.98 -25.18
C GLN A 245 -5.85 -4.11 -23.78
N ILE A 246 -5.04 -3.89 -22.75
CA ILE A 246 -5.50 -3.91 -21.35
C ILE A 246 -5.20 -2.54 -20.75
N PHE A 247 -6.16 -1.98 -20.04
CA PHE A 247 -5.97 -0.75 -19.27
C PHE A 247 -5.95 -1.09 -17.78
N VAL A 248 -4.94 -0.62 -17.08
CA VAL A 248 -4.85 -0.69 -15.62
C VAL A 248 -4.86 0.73 -15.09
N LYS A 249 -5.89 1.08 -14.33
CA LYS A 249 -6.00 2.36 -13.65
C LYS A 249 -5.74 2.17 -12.17
N ALA A 250 -4.79 2.89 -11.61
CA ALA A 250 -4.65 3.08 -10.18
C ALA A 250 -5.36 4.38 -9.77
N VAL A 251 -6.16 4.32 -8.70
CA VAL A 251 -6.87 5.48 -8.13
C VAL A 251 -6.39 5.65 -6.69
N ASP A 252 -5.96 6.86 -6.31
CA ASP A 252 -5.65 7.17 -4.91
C ASP A 252 -6.89 7.58 -4.11
N LYS A 253 -6.73 7.74 -2.79
CA LYS A 253 -7.85 8.10 -1.89
C LYS A 253 -8.32 9.55 -2.07
N SER A 254 -7.54 10.38 -2.75
CA SER A 254 -7.92 11.75 -3.13
C SER A 254 -8.62 11.82 -4.48
N GLY A 255 -8.75 10.70 -5.18
CA GLY A 255 -9.40 10.55 -6.48
C GLY A 255 -8.51 10.89 -7.68
N ASN A 256 -7.20 11.07 -7.51
CA ASN A 256 -6.31 11.21 -8.65
C ASN A 256 -6.07 9.83 -9.29
N GLU A 257 -5.95 9.82 -10.62
CA GLU A 257 -5.89 8.58 -11.40
C GLU A 257 -4.57 8.48 -12.18
N ARG A 258 -4.03 7.27 -12.28
CA ARG A 258 -2.98 6.93 -13.26
C ARG A 258 -3.38 5.72 -14.08
N VAL A 259 -3.45 5.88 -15.40
CA VAL A 259 -3.84 4.81 -16.33
C VAL A 259 -2.64 4.34 -17.15
N ILE A 260 -2.36 3.05 -17.10
CA ILE A 260 -1.36 2.37 -17.94
C ILE A 260 -2.09 1.52 -18.99
N MET A 261 -1.63 1.61 -20.24
CA MET A 261 -2.14 0.80 -21.34
C MET A 261 -1.10 -0.24 -21.74
N LEU A 262 -1.48 -1.51 -21.72
CA LEU A 262 -0.73 -2.59 -22.34
C LEU A 262 -1.27 -2.83 -23.74
N PRO A 263 -0.42 -2.78 -24.79
CA PRO A 263 -0.85 -3.17 -26.12
C PRO A 263 -1.15 -4.68 -26.19
N PRO A 264 -1.93 -5.14 -27.18
CA PRO A 264 -2.13 -6.56 -27.43
C PRO A 264 -0.79 -7.28 -27.60
N GLN A 265 -0.58 -8.37 -26.85
CA GLN A 265 0.62 -9.19 -26.99
C GLN A 265 0.55 -10.11 -28.22
N LYS A 266 -0.66 -10.49 -28.62
CA LYS A 266 -0.94 -11.34 -29.78
C LYS A 266 -2.02 -10.69 -30.67
N PRO A 267 -1.73 -9.56 -31.31
CA PRO A 267 -2.73 -8.83 -32.09
C PRO A 267 -3.29 -9.70 -33.22
N LEU A 268 -4.60 -9.56 -33.48
CA LEU A 268 -5.23 -10.22 -34.62
C LEU A 268 -4.56 -9.78 -35.93
N PRO A 269 -4.11 -10.71 -36.79
CA PRO A 269 -3.59 -10.36 -38.09
C PRO A 269 -4.62 -9.60 -38.91
N TRP A 270 -4.20 -8.53 -39.58
CA TRP A 270 -5.11 -7.61 -40.29
C TRP A 270 -6.07 -8.30 -41.27
N TYR A 271 -5.61 -9.35 -41.97
CA TYR A 271 -6.40 -10.10 -42.94
C TYR A 271 -7.52 -10.96 -42.33
N LYS A 272 -7.52 -11.20 -41.01
CA LYS A 272 -8.64 -11.86 -40.30
C LYS A 272 -9.75 -10.89 -39.90
N ASN A 273 -9.60 -9.60 -40.20
CA ASN A 273 -10.64 -8.62 -39.96
C ASN A 273 -11.77 -8.79 -41.01
N TYR A 274 -12.94 -9.25 -40.57
CA TYR A 274 -14.11 -9.47 -41.43
C TYR A 274 -14.53 -8.22 -42.22
N ALA A 275 -14.22 -7.02 -41.73
CA ALA A 275 -14.48 -5.77 -42.47
C ALA A 275 -13.66 -5.71 -43.77
N ILE A 276 -12.39 -6.14 -43.74
CA ILE A 276 -11.54 -6.18 -44.94
C ILE A 276 -12.06 -7.23 -45.91
N LEU A 277 -12.48 -8.39 -45.41
CA LEU A 277 -13.07 -9.44 -46.24
C LEU A 277 -14.38 -8.95 -46.90
N ALA A 278 -15.21 -8.21 -46.17
CA ALA A 278 -16.42 -7.59 -46.72
C ALA A 278 -16.11 -6.54 -47.79
N ILE A 279 -15.11 -5.69 -47.57
CA ILE A 279 -14.65 -4.70 -48.56
C ILE A 279 -14.16 -5.40 -49.83
N LEU A 280 -13.36 -6.46 -49.70
CA LEU A 280 -12.87 -7.24 -50.86
C LEU A 280 -14.02 -7.90 -51.64
N ILE A 281 -15.04 -8.42 -50.95
CA ILE A 281 -16.25 -8.97 -51.59
C ILE A 281 -17.02 -7.88 -52.34
N ILE A 282 -17.22 -6.71 -51.72
CA ILE A 282 -17.92 -5.58 -52.34
C ILE A 282 -17.19 -5.12 -53.61
N ILE A 283 -15.85 -4.99 -53.55
CA ILE A 283 -15.02 -4.65 -54.70
C ILE A 283 -15.15 -5.73 -55.79
N GLY A 284 -15.09 -7.01 -55.42
CA GLY A 284 -15.25 -8.13 -56.35
C GLY A 284 -16.60 -8.11 -57.08
N LEU A 285 -17.69 -7.88 -56.34
CA LEU A 285 -19.04 -7.76 -56.92
C LEU A 285 -19.17 -6.54 -57.84
N PHE A 286 -18.58 -5.40 -57.47
CA PHE A 286 -18.57 -4.21 -58.29
C PHE A 286 -17.84 -4.44 -59.62
N VAL A 287 -16.64 -5.03 -59.57
CA VAL A 287 -15.85 -5.36 -60.76
C VAL A 287 -16.60 -6.36 -61.64
N ALA A 288 -17.18 -7.41 -61.06
CA ALA A 288 -17.99 -8.38 -61.79
C ALA A 288 -19.19 -7.70 -62.49
N GLY A 289 -19.87 -6.78 -61.81
CA GLY A 289 -20.97 -5.99 -62.37
C GLY A 289 -20.54 -5.12 -63.56
N VAL A 290 -19.38 -4.46 -63.48
CA VAL A 290 -18.83 -3.66 -64.59
C VAL A 290 -18.47 -4.54 -65.78
N ILE A 291 -17.87 -5.71 -65.55
CA ILE A 291 -17.52 -6.68 -66.61
C ILE A 291 -18.80 -7.22 -67.28
N LEU A 292 -19.79 -7.62 -66.49
CA LEU A 292 -21.09 -8.09 -66.99
C LEU A 292 -21.78 -7.03 -67.85
N ARG A 293 -21.82 -5.78 -67.39
CA ARG A 293 -22.37 -4.66 -68.16
C ARG A 293 -21.64 -4.48 -69.49
N LYS A 294 -20.30 -4.56 -69.50
CA LYS A 294 -19.50 -4.44 -70.72
C LYS A 294 -19.79 -5.59 -71.71
N ILE A 295 -19.90 -6.83 -71.23
CA ILE A 295 -20.22 -8.00 -72.06
C ILE A 295 -21.63 -7.89 -72.64
N LEU A 296 -22.62 -7.51 -71.83
CA LEU A 296 -24.00 -7.32 -72.28
C LEU A 296 -24.09 -6.21 -73.33
N TRP A 297 -23.34 -5.12 -73.16
CA TRP A 297 -23.31 -4.03 -74.12
C TRP A 297 -22.67 -4.44 -75.46
N GLN A 298 -21.58 -5.22 -75.42
CA GLN A 298 -20.98 -5.79 -76.63
C GLN A 298 -21.91 -6.77 -77.36
N ARG A 299 -22.69 -7.57 -76.63
CA ARG A 299 -23.70 -8.46 -77.24
C ARG A 299 -24.84 -7.67 -77.88
N PHE A 300 -25.30 -6.59 -77.27
CA PHE A 300 -26.36 -5.74 -77.80
C PHE A 300 -25.95 -5.02 -79.10
N ILE A 301 -24.69 -4.61 -79.22
CA ILE A 301 -24.15 -4.00 -80.45
C ILE A 301 -24.05 -5.03 -81.59
N LYS A 302 -23.80 -6.30 -81.28
CA LYS A 302 -23.62 -7.37 -82.27
C LYS A 302 -24.93 -7.99 -82.78
N SER A 303 -26.07 -7.68 -82.14
CA SER A 303 -27.42 -8.14 -82.53
C SER A 303 -28.24 -7.08 -83.26
N ARG A 304 -27.66 -5.91 -83.56
CA ARG A 304 -28.16 -4.92 -84.52
C ARG A 304 -27.32 -5.01 -85.79
#